data_AF-A0A849DXB4-F1
#
_entry.id   AF-A0A849DXB4-F1
#
_cell.length_a   1.000
_cell.length_b   1.000
_cell.length_c   1.000
_cell.angle_alpha   90.00
_cell.angle_beta   90.00
_cell.angle_gamma   90.00
#
_symmetry.space_group_name_H-M   'P 1'
#
loop_
_entity.id
_entity.type
_entity.pdbx_description
1 polymer ?
#
loop_
_entity_poly.entity_id
_entity_poly.type
_entity_poly.pdbx_seq_one_letter_code
_entity_poly.pdbx_strand_id
1 'polypeptide(L)'
;LVVILAGAFADSIIRMFITLNSEYYKLIEFPEFAFGILGALVAVMNFFIAPLVRRLVDRHTPGFVFLTVALIALLGFFGVSLFIPYAGVVFSLLLFAAFSIVAFALSYYLNQEADSSMRATILSFKGMALNLGYGFIGIVYAQLLRTLARAQTVPAQPDDLFIESTQYFTPYFLAGSIVVILFARFCVRPSSAPQ
;
A
#
# COMPACT_ATOMS: atom_id res chain seq x y z
N LEU A 1 15.19 -9.09 5.86
CA LEU A 1 14.12 -8.76 6.83
C LEU A 1 13.53 -7.37 6.62
N VAL A 2 14.33 -6.28 6.64
CA VAL A 2 13.84 -4.89 6.47
C VAL A 2 13.01 -4.70 5.20
N VAL A 3 13.43 -5.29 4.06
CA VAL A 3 12.69 -5.23 2.79
C VAL A 3 11.30 -5.88 2.91
N ILE A 4 11.19 -7.03 3.58
CA ILE A 4 9.90 -7.71 3.80
C ILE A 4 9.00 -6.87 4.71
N LEU A 5 9.53 -6.30 5.80
CA LEU A 5 8.77 -5.44 6.71
C LEU A 5 8.26 -4.19 6.01
N ALA A 6 9.13 -3.48 5.27
CA ALA A 6 8.77 -2.27 4.54
C ALA A 6 7.73 -2.57 3.46
N GLY A 7 7.92 -3.66 2.72
CA GLY A 7 6.95 -4.10 1.73
C GLY A 7 5.62 -4.53 2.35
N ALA A 8 5.62 -5.32 3.43
CA ALA A 8 4.40 -5.74 4.13
C ALA A 8 3.64 -4.55 4.73
N PHE A 9 4.34 -3.56 5.27
CA PHE A 9 3.75 -2.30 5.70
C PHE A 9 3.02 -1.59 4.55
N ALA A 10 3.71 -1.35 3.43
CA ALA A 10 3.11 -0.63 2.30
C ALA A 10 1.96 -1.42 1.68
N ASP A 11 2.19 -2.70 1.40
CA ASP A 11 1.24 -3.64 0.83
C ASP A 11 -0.03 -3.76 1.68
N SER A 12 0.08 -3.90 3.01
CA SER A 12 -1.08 -4.06 3.89
C SER A 12 -2.02 -2.84 3.83
N ILE A 13 -1.50 -1.63 4.01
CA ILE A 13 -2.32 -0.41 4.06
C ILE A 13 -2.91 -0.09 2.68
N ILE A 14 -2.11 -0.18 1.62
CA ILE A 14 -2.58 0.06 0.25
C ILE A 14 -3.65 -0.96 -0.14
N ARG A 15 -3.42 -2.26 0.16
CA ARG A 15 -4.42 -3.30 -0.11
C ARG A 15 -5.70 -3.05 0.67
N MET A 16 -5.61 -2.64 1.95
CA MET A 16 -6.78 -2.34 2.77
C MET A 16 -7.71 -1.32 2.13
N PHE A 17 -7.15 -0.23 1.59
CA PHE A 17 -7.97 0.76 0.89
C PHE A 17 -8.50 0.23 -0.44
N ILE A 18 -7.65 -0.42 -1.25
CA ILE A 18 -8.04 -0.96 -2.56
C ILE A 18 -9.19 -1.98 -2.44
N THR A 19 -9.25 -2.75 -1.35
CA THR A 19 -10.34 -3.70 -1.11
C THR A 19 -11.66 -3.03 -0.76
N LEU A 20 -11.65 -1.74 -0.42
CA LEU A 20 -12.83 -0.90 -0.17
C LEU A 20 -13.15 0.02 -1.37
N ASN A 21 -12.55 -0.22 -2.54
CA ASN A 21 -12.71 0.67 -3.70
C ASN A 21 -14.16 0.82 -4.18
N SER A 22 -15.04 -0.17 -3.97
CA SER A 22 -16.46 -0.04 -4.34
C SER A 22 -17.14 1.10 -3.57
N GLU A 23 -16.87 1.19 -2.26
CA GLU A 23 -17.40 2.26 -1.41
C GLU A 23 -16.83 3.61 -1.84
N TYR A 24 -15.53 3.66 -2.13
CA TYR A 24 -14.89 4.88 -2.62
C TYR A 24 -15.48 5.33 -3.98
N TYR A 25 -15.65 4.41 -4.94
CA TYR A 25 -16.18 4.72 -6.25
C TYR A 25 -17.63 5.20 -6.23
N LYS A 26 -18.46 4.61 -5.36
CA LYS A 26 -19.81 5.11 -5.11
C LYS A 26 -19.80 6.57 -4.66
N LEU A 27 -18.91 6.93 -3.73
CA LEU A 27 -18.85 8.28 -3.16
C LEU A 27 -18.29 9.34 -4.12
N ILE A 28 -17.48 8.93 -5.10
CA ILE A 28 -17.04 9.82 -6.18
C ILE A 28 -17.95 9.75 -7.41
N GLU A 29 -19.17 9.22 -7.27
CA GLU A 29 -20.18 9.13 -8.34
C GLU A 29 -19.71 8.34 -9.57
N PHE A 30 -18.70 7.48 -9.41
CA PHE A 30 -18.15 6.71 -10.52
C PHE A 30 -19.08 5.55 -10.87
N PRO A 31 -19.46 5.38 -12.16
CA PRO A 31 -20.49 4.42 -12.54
C PRO A 31 -20.08 2.97 -12.27
N GLU A 32 -20.95 2.21 -11.59
CA GLU A 32 -20.72 0.80 -11.24
C GLU A 32 -20.47 -0.10 -12.45
N PHE A 33 -21.17 0.14 -13.57
CA PHE A 33 -20.99 -0.63 -14.79
C PHE A 33 -19.57 -0.51 -15.38
N ALA A 34 -18.84 0.55 -15.04
CA ALA A 34 -17.48 0.80 -15.52
C ALA A 34 -16.40 0.12 -14.68
N PHE A 35 -16.74 -0.58 -13.59
CA PHE A 35 -15.76 -1.27 -12.75
C PHE A 35 -14.98 -2.35 -13.51
N GLY A 36 -15.63 -3.06 -14.44
CA GLY A 36 -14.96 -4.02 -15.32
C GLY A 36 -13.93 -3.36 -16.24
N ILE A 37 -14.24 -2.16 -16.74
CA ILE A 37 -13.33 -1.35 -17.56
C ILE A 37 -12.13 -0.87 -16.73
N LEU A 38 -12.36 -0.46 -15.48
CA LEU A 38 -11.26 -0.11 -14.57
C LEU A 38 -10.35 -1.31 -14.28
N GLY A 39 -10.90 -2.50 -14.10
CA GLY A 39 -10.10 -3.71 -13.95
C GLY A 39 -9.20 -3.98 -15.17
N ALA A 40 -9.74 -3.82 -16.37
CA ALA A 40 -8.96 -3.92 -17.61
C ALA A 40 -7.88 -2.82 -17.71
N LEU A 41 -8.21 -1.58 -17.33
CA LEU A 41 -7.27 -0.46 -17.29
C LEU A 41 -6.11 -0.74 -16.32
N VAL A 42 -6.39 -1.28 -15.13
CA VAL A 42 -5.36 -1.67 -14.16
C VAL A 42 -4.48 -2.80 -14.71
N ALA A 43 -5.05 -3.76 -15.45
CA ALA A 43 -4.26 -4.80 -16.10
C ALA A 43 -3.32 -4.23 -17.18
N VAL A 44 -3.82 -3.33 -18.04
CA VAL A 44 -3.00 -2.63 -19.05
C VAL A 44 -1.93 -1.77 -18.37
N MET A 45 -2.28 -1.05 -17.31
CA MET A 45 -1.34 -0.28 -16.51
C MET A 45 -0.21 -1.18 -15.98
N ASN A 46 -0.54 -2.36 -15.44
CA ASN A 46 0.45 -3.31 -14.93
C ASN A 46 1.42 -3.82 -16.00
N PHE A 47 0.96 -3.98 -17.25
CA PHE A 47 1.82 -4.30 -18.39
C PHE A 47 2.91 -3.24 -18.62
N PHE A 48 2.57 -1.95 -18.47
CA PHE A 48 3.54 -0.85 -18.58
C PHE A 48 4.38 -0.62 -17.31
N ILE A 49 3.80 -0.85 -16.13
CA ILE A 49 4.50 -0.71 -14.85
C ILE A 49 5.63 -1.73 -14.74
N ALA A 50 5.43 -2.99 -15.15
CA ALA A 50 6.42 -4.06 -15.00
C ALA A 50 7.84 -3.71 -15.52
N PRO A 51 8.03 -3.24 -16.77
CA PRO A 51 9.36 -2.84 -17.25
C PRO A 51 9.91 -1.59 -16.54
N LEU A 52 9.06 -0.66 -16.11
CA LEU A 52 9.48 0.52 -15.35
C LEU A 52 10.00 0.13 -13.97
N VAL A 53 9.27 -0.74 -13.27
CA VAL A 53 9.69 -1.25 -11.95
C VAL A 53 10.96 -2.06 -12.08
N ARG A 54 11.10 -2.88 -13.13
CA ARG A 54 12.34 -3.61 -13.38
C ARG A 54 13.54 -2.65 -13.47
N ARG A 55 13.43 -1.58 -14.26
CA ARG A 55 14.48 -0.55 -14.35
C ARG A 55 14.73 0.16 -13.02
N LEU A 56 13.68 0.40 -12.23
CA LEU A 56 13.77 1.05 -10.94
C LEU A 56 14.56 0.18 -9.95
N VAL A 57 14.21 -1.10 -9.80
CA VAL A 57 14.86 -2.03 -8.87
C VAL A 57 16.28 -2.43 -9.29
N ASP A 58 16.57 -2.47 -10.60
CA ASP A 58 17.91 -2.77 -11.12
C ASP A 58 18.90 -1.61 -10.92
N ARG A 59 18.42 -0.35 -10.83
CA ARG A 59 19.27 0.86 -10.78
C ARG A 59 19.36 1.53 -9.42
N HIS A 60 18.44 1.23 -8.50
CA HIS A 60 18.32 1.94 -7.24
C HIS A 60 18.27 0.99 -6.05
N THR A 61 18.63 1.53 -4.89
CA THR A 61 18.60 0.77 -3.62
C THR A 61 17.17 0.46 -3.18
N PRO A 62 16.94 -0.60 -2.41
CA PRO A 62 15.61 -0.92 -1.86
C PRO A 62 14.96 0.24 -1.09
N GLY A 63 15.78 1.07 -0.42
CA GLY A 63 15.30 2.26 0.29
C GLY A 63 14.77 3.35 -0.65
N PHE A 64 15.42 3.56 -1.80
CA PHE A 64 14.92 4.50 -2.82
C PHE A 64 13.63 3.99 -3.47
N VAL A 65 13.55 2.69 -3.73
CA VAL A 65 12.32 2.07 -4.26
C VAL A 65 11.18 2.22 -3.26
N PHE A 66 11.43 1.97 -1.98
CA PHE A 66 10.44 2.20 -0.92
C PHE A 66 10.00 3.66 -0.85
N LEU A 67 10.93 4.63 -0.91
CA LEU A 67 10.59 6.04 -0.92
C LEU A 67 9.71 6.41 -2.13
N THR A 68 10.03 5.86 -3.31
CA THR A 68 9.23 6.07 -4.53
C THR A 68 7.79 5.57 -4.34
N VAL A 69 7.63 4.34 -3.83
CA VAL A 69 6.32 3.78 -3.47
C VAL A 69 5.61 4.67 -2.46
N ALA A 70 6.31 5.08 -1.40
CA ALA A 70 5.72 5.86 -0.33
C ALA A 70 5.20 7.21 -0.83
N LEU A 71 5.93 7.88 -1.71
CA LEU A 71 5.49 9.15 -2.32
C LEU A 71 4.27 8.96 -3.22
N ILE A 72 4.26 7.93 -4.07
CA ILE A 72 3.11 7.61 -4.93
C ILE A 72 1.88 7.27 -4.07
N ALA A 73 2.06 6.44 -3.05
CA ALA A 73 0.98 6.05 -2.15
C ALA A 73 0.47 7.21 -1.30
N LEU A 74 1.33 8.10 -0.82
CA LEU A 74 0.92 9.32 -0.11
C LEU A 74 0.12 10.25 -1.00
N LEU A 75 0.54 10.45 -2.26
CA LEU A 75 -0.23 11.22 -3.23
C LEU A 75 -1.58 10.56 -3.51
N GLY A 76 -1.61 9.23 -3.65
CA GLY A 76 -2.83 8.46 -3.80
C GLY A 76 -3.77 8.63 -2.61
N PHE A 77 -3.29 8.41 -1.38
CA PHE A 77 -4.09 8.54 -0.16
C PHE A 77 -4.59 9.97 0.07
N PHE A 78 -3.74 10.97 -0.16
CA PHE A 78 -4.15 12.36 -0.07
C PHE A 78 -5.22 12.70 -1.12
N GLY A 79 -5.08 12.19 -2.33
CA GLY A 79 -6.05 12.46 -3.39
C GLY A 79 -7.39 11.75 -3.18
N VAL A 80 -7.41 10.51 -2.71
CA VAL A 80 -8.66 9.81 -2.40
C VAL A 80 -9.40 10.45 -1.21
N SER A 81 -8.69 11.07 -0.27
CA SER A 81 -9.33 11.77 0.84
C SER A 81 -10.09 13.04 0.43
N LEU A 82 -9.93 13.51 -0.81
CA LEU A 82 -10.65 14.66 -1.37
C LEU A 82 -12.01 14.29 -1.98
N PHE A 83 -12.29 13.00 -2.23
CA PHE A 83 -13.55 12.53 -2.81
C PHE A 83 -14.01 13.32 -4.05
N ILE A 84 -13.09 13.60 -4.98
CA ILE A 84 -13.42 14.40 -6.18
C ILE A 84 -14.31 13.58 -7.12
N PRO A 85 -15.54 14.05 -7.46
CA PRO A 85 -16.44 13.31 -8.35
C PRO A 85 -15.78 12.99 -9.69
N TYR A 86 -15.87 11.73 -10.12
CA TYR A 86 -15.28 11.11 -11.31
C TYR A 86 -13.74 11.15 -11.37
N ALA A 87 -13.10 12.29 -11.13
CA ALA A 87 -11.65 12.49 -11.21
C ALA A 87 -10.89 11.76 -10.08
N GLY A 88 -11.56 11.46 -8.97
CA GLY A 88 -10.99 10.71 -7.84
C GLY A 88 -10.44 9.33 -8.22
N VAL A 89 -10.86 8.77 -9.36
CA VAL A 89 -10.35 7.50 -9.90
C VAL A 89 -8.86 7.56 -10.25
N VAL A 90 -8.32 8.74 -10.60
CA VAL A 90 -6.88 8.87 -10.90
C VAL A 90 -6.04 8.53 -9.67
N PHE A 91 -6.50 8.93 -8.48
CA PHE A 91 -5.80 8.65 -7.23
C PHE A 91 -5.90 7.18 -6.81
N SER A 92 -7.03 6.50 -7.09
CA SER A 92 -7.10 5.05 -6.88
C SER A 92 -6.16 4.30 -7.82
N LEU A 93 -5.99 4.74 -9.08
CA LEU A 93 -5.02 4.17 -10.02
C LEU A 93 -3.57 4.37 -9.53
N LEU A 94 -3.24 5.49 -8.88
CA LEU A 94 -1.94 5.68 -8.23
C LEU A 94 -1.72 4.66 -7.10
N LEU A 95 -2.75 4.38 -6.29
CA LEU A 95 -2.67 3.35 -5.25
C LEU A 95 -2.47 1.95 -5.84
N PHE A 96 -3.19 1.61 -6.92
CA PHE A 96 -2.95 0.36 -7.65
C PHE A 96 -1.53 0.29 -8.23
N ALA A 97 -1.02 1.40 -8.75
CA ALA A 97 0.36 1.44 -9.24
C ALA A 97 1.36 1.19 -8.10
N ALA A 98 1.22 1.88 -6.97
CA ALA A 98 2.06 1.65 -5.79
C ALA A 98 1.98 0.20 -5.29
N PHE A 99 0.79 -0.38 -5.26
CA PHE A 99 0.56 -1.79 -4.90
C PHE A 99 1.33 -2.74 -5.82
N SER A 100 1.23 -2.54 -7.14
CA SER A 100 1.93 -3.33 -8.15
C SER A 100 3.46 -3.17 -8.05
N ILE A 101 3.95 -1.97 -7.80
CA ILE A 101 5.39 -1.70 -7.61
C ILE A 101 5.91 -2.48 -6.39
N VAL A 102 5.21 -2.44 -5.26
CA VAL A 102 5.59 -3.20 -4.05
C VAL A 102 5.60 -4.70 -4.31
N ALA A 103 4.54 -5.23 -4.92
CA ALA A 103 4.41 -6.65 -5.20
C ALA A 103 5.54 -7.15 -6.11
N PHE A 104 5.89 -6.38 -7.15
CA PHE A 104 6.99 -6.71 -8.04
C PHE A 104 8.34 -6.58 -7.34
N ALA A 105 8.61 -5.46 -6.67
CA ALA A 105 9.91 -5.19 -6.02
C ALA A 105 10.24 -6.24 -4.94
N LEU A 106 9.26 -6.60 -4.11
CA LEU A 106 9.42 -7.67 -3.12
C LEU A 106 9.76 -9.00 -3.79
N SER A 107 9.09 -9.34 -4.88
CA SER A 107 9.34 -10.58 -5.61
C SER A 107 10.75 -10.58 -6.23
N TYR A 108 11.18 -9.45 -6.77
CA TYR A 108 12.51 -9.29 -7.34
C TYR A 108 13.60 -9.47 -6.27
N TYR A 109 13.56 -8.69 -5.19
CA TYR A 109 14.60 -8.73 -4.15
C TYR A 109 14.68 -10.09 -3.46
N LEU A 110 13.54 -10.70 -3.16
CA LEU A 110 13.53 -12.01 -2.49
C LEU A 110 14.03 -13.13 -3.40
N ASN A 111 13.73 -13.09 -4.70
CA ASN A 111 14.21 -14.11 -5.63
C ASN A 111 15.71 -13.99 -5.94
N GLN A 112 16.27 -12.78 -5.85
CA GLN A 112 17.70 -12.53 -6.06
C GLN A 112 18.56 -13.10 -4.93
N GLU A 113 18.10 -12.96 -3.68
CA GLU A 113 18.81 -13.45 -2.48
C GLU A 113 18.53 -14.93 -2.18
N ALA A 114 17.55 -15.54 -2.84
CA ALA A 114 17.14 -16.92 -2.61
C ALA A 114 17.86 -17.92 -3.52
N ASP A 115 18.58 -18.86 -2.89
CA ASP A 115 19.03 -20.09 -3.54
C ASP A 115 17.85 -20.81 -4.21
N SER A 116 18.10 -21.39 -5.39
CA SER A 116 17.05 -22.01 -6.21
C SER A 116 16.25 -23.08 -5.45
N SER A 117 16.88 -23.79 -4.52
CA SER A 117 16.26 -24.80 -3.65
C SER A 117 15.27 -24.23 -2.63
N MET A 118 15.42 -22.96 -2.23
CA MET A 118 14.61 -22.32 -1.19
C MET A 118 13.69 -21.20 -1.70
N ARG A 119 13.75 -20.86 -3.00
CA ARG A 119 12.90 -19.81 -3.61
C ARG A 119 11.41 -19.98 -3.30
N ALA A 120 10.90 -21.21 -3.39
CA ALA A 120 9.50 -21.50 -3.08
C ALA A 120 9.16 -21.20 -1.61
N THR A 121 10.04 -21.59 -0.68
CA THR A 121 9.88 -21.33 0.76
C THR A 121 9.88 -19.83 1.07
N ILE A 122 10.81 -19.08 0.47
CA ILE A 122 10.91 -17.64 0.66
C ILE A 122 9.69 -16.92 0.08
N LEU A 123 9.20 -17.36 -1.08
CA LEU A 123 7.99 -16.83 -1.69
C LEU A 123 6.73 -17.13 -0.84
N SER A 124 6.65 -18.32 -0.23
CA SER A 124 5.60 -18.65 0.72
C SER A 124 5.66 -17.81 1.98
N PHE A 125 6.86 -17.57 2.53
CA PHE A 125 7.04 -16.68 3.68
C PHE A 125 6.66 -15.23 3.34
N LYS A 126 7.00 -14.75 2.13
CA LYS A 126 6.51 -13.46 1.60
C LYS A 126 4.98 -13.44 1.63
N GLY A 127 4.33 -14.42 1.01
CA GLY A 127 2.87 -14.51 0.97
C GLY A 127 2.23 -14.51 2.36
N MET A 128 2.80 -15.26 3.29
CA MET A 128 2.36 -15.28 4.69
C MET A 128 2.49 -13.90 5.35
N ALA A 129 3.66 -13.26 5.25
CA ALA A 129 3.91 -11.95 5.85
C ALA A 129 2.96 -10.87 5.32
N LEU A 130 2.72 -10.85 4.00
CA LEU A 130 1.80 -9.90 3.36
C LEU A 130 0.35 -10.13 3.82
N ASN A 131 -0.12 -11.39 3.81
CA ASN A 131 -1.47 -11.71 4.25
C ASN A 131 -1.69 -11.47 5.75
N LEU A 132 -0.70 -11.76 6.60
CA LEU A 132 -0.77 -11.46 8.02
C LEU A 132 -0.82 -9.94 8.27
N GLY A 133 0.00 -9.17 7.54
CA GLY A 133 -0.06 -7.71 7.55
C GLY A 133 -1.44 -7.18 7.14
N TYR A 134 -2.04 -7.78 6.11
CA TYR A 134 -3.41 -7.46 5.68
C TYR A 134 -4.45 -7.70 6.78
N GLY A 135 -4.42 -8.89 7.38
CA GLY A 135 -5.37 -9.26 8.44
C GLY A 135 -5.22 -8.34 9.64
N PHE A 136 -3.98 -8.02 10.02
CA PHE A 136 -3.70 -7.10 11.11
C PHE A 136 -4.23 -5.69 10.84
N ILE A 137 -3.94 -5.10 9.68
CA ILE A 137 -4.46 -3.76 9.36
C ILE A 137 -5.98 -3.74 9.25
N GLY A 138 -6.61 -4.84 8.81
CA GLY A 138 -8.06 -4.99 8.82
C GLY A 138 -8.66 -4.89 10.23
N ILE A 139 -8.03 -5.52 11.23
CA ILE A 139 -8.43 -5.39 12.64
C ILE A 139 -8.28 -3.95 13.13
N VAL A 140 -7.15 -3.29 12.80
CA VAL A 140 -6.90 -1.88 13.16
C VAL A 140 -7.98 -0.97 12.55
N TYR A 141 -8.31 -1.17 11.27
CA TYR A 141 -9.34 -0.40 10.58
C TYR A 141 -10.75 -0.65 11.15
N ALA A 142 -11.10 -1.90 11.46
CA ALA A 142 -12.36 -2.21 12.12
C ALA A 142 -12.48 -1.53 13.49
N GLN A 143 -11.37 -1.45 14.24
CA GLN A 143 -11.33 -0.75 15.52
C GLN A 143 -11.44 0.78 15.34
N LEU A 144 -10.87 1.35 14.27
CA LEU A 144 -11.05 2.75 13.91
C LEU A 144 -12.54 3.05 13.66
N LEU A 145 -13.19 2.29 12.78
CA LEU A 145 -14.63 2.44 12.49
C LEU A 145 -15.48 2.35 13.75
N ARG A 146 -15.19 1.39 14.64
CA ARG A 146 -15.89 1.25 15.93
C ARG A 146 -15.71 2.47 16.83
N THR A 147 -14.53 3.07 16.83
CA THR A 147 -14.24 4.27 17.63
C THR A 147 -14.99 5.48 17.08
N LEU A 148 -14.95 5.69 15.75
CA LEU A 148 -15.66 6.77 15.07
C LEU A 148 -17.18 6.68 15.30
N ALA A 149 -17.76 5.48 15.14
CA ALA A 149 -19.18 5.25 15.38
C ALA A 149 -19.62 5.52 16.83
N ARG A 150 -18.71 5.38 17.81
CA ARG A 150 -19.00 5.63 19.23
C ARG A 150 -18.82 7.08 19.64
N ALA A 151 -17.99 7.84 18.94
CA ALA A 151 -17.71 9.23 19.27
C ALA A 151 -18.95 10.14 19.14
N GLN A 152 -19.99 9.70 18.42
CA GLN A 152 -21.22 10.46 18.12
C GLN A 152 -20.98 11.81 17.42
N THR A 153 -19.74 12.12 17.06
CA THR A 153 -19.33 13.30 16.28
C THR A 153 -19.56 13.12 14.79
N VAL A 154 -19.62 11.88 14.33
CA VAL A 154 -19.89 11.49 12.95
C VAL A 154 -21.24 10.76 12.92
N PRO A 155 -22.15 11.09 11.99
CA PRO A 155 -23.38 10.31 11.85
C PRO A 155 -23.04 8.84 11.63
N ALA A 156 -23.79 7.94 12.27
CA ALA A 156 -23.54 6.50 12.16
C ALA A 156 -23.99 5.90 10.80
N GLN A 157 -24.03 6.72 9.74
CA GLN A 157 -24.32 6.24 8.39
C GLN A 157 -23.04 5.64 7.78
N PRO A 158 -23.16 4.54 6.99
CA PRO A 158 -21.99 3.87 6.41
C PRO A 158 -21.08 4.79 5.60
N ASP A 159 -21.68 5.68 4.80
CA ASP A 159 -20.96 6.60 3.91
C ASP A 159 -20.16 7.63 4.71
N ASP A 160 -20.76 8.25 5.74
CA ASP A 160 -20.08 9.22 6.61
C ASP A 160 -18.92 8.60 7.38
N LEU A 161 -19.12 7.38 7.91
CA LEU A 161 -18.06 6.64 8.60
C LEU A 161 -16.90 6.30 7.68
N PHE A 162 -17.18 5.98 6.41
CA PHE A 162 -16.15 5.70 5.41
C PHE A 162 -15.40 6.96 4.97
N ILE A 163 -16.10 8.09 4.80
CA ILE A 163 -15.47 9.38 4.50
C ILE A 163 -14.50 9.76 5.62
N GLU A 164 -14.96 9.68 6.86
CA GLU A 164 -14.13 10.02 8.02
C GLU A 164 -12.94 9.06 8.16
N SER A 165 -13.17 7.75 8.07
CA SER A 165 -12.08 6.77 8.18
C SER A 165 -11.05 6.90 7.06
N THR A 166 -11.46 7.32 5.86
CA THR A 166 -10.57 7.57 4.72
C THR A 166 -9.55 8.66 5.04
N GLN A 167 -9.92 9.68 5.82
CA GLN A 167 -9.00 10.76 6.22
C GLN A 167 -7.81 10.26 7.04
N TYR A 168 -7.93 9.10 7.69
CA TYR A 168 -6.85 8.53 8.50
C TYR A 168 -5.78 7.80 7.68
N PHE A 169 -6.05 7.40 6.43
CA PHE A 169 -5.07 6.65 5.62
C PHE A 169 -3.80 7.47 5.35
N THR A 170 -3.93 8.73 4.95
CA THR A 170 -2.80 9.63 4.65
C THR A 170 -1.87 9.82 5.86
N PRO A 171 -2.34 10.32 7.03
CA PRO A 171 -1.48 10.53 8.18
C PRO A 171 -0.95 9.20 8.76
N TYR A 172 -1.75 8.14 8.76
CA TYR A 172 -1.31 6.82 9.24
C TYR A 172 -0.18 6.25 8.37
N PHE A 173 -0.33 6.33 7.04
CA PHE A 173 0.68 5.87 6.10
C PHE A 173 1.94 6.74 6.14
N LEU A 174 1.81 8.06 6.31
CA LEU A 174 2.96 8.96 6.49
C LEU A 174 3.75 8.62 7.75
N ALA A 175 3.07 8.52 8.89
CA ALA A 175 3.69 8.19 10.17
C ALA A 175 4.39 6.82 10.10
N GLY A 176 3.71 5.81 9.56
CA GLY A 176 4.29 4.49 9.38
C GLY A 176 5.48 4.47 8.42
N SER A 177 5.43 5.25 7.34
CA SER A 177 6.57 5.39 6.41
C SER A 177 7.79 6.00 7.09
N ILE A 178 7.59 7.03 7.93
CA ILE A 178 8.66 7.62 8.75
C ILE A 178 9.24 6.57 9.69
N VAL A 179 8.41 5.81 10.39
CA VAL A 179 8.86 4.73 11.30
C VAL A 179 9.67 3.68 10.56
N VAL A 180 9.22 3.22 9.39
CA VAL A 180 9.94 2.25 8.55
C VAL A 180 11.29 2.81 8.11
N ILE A 181 11.34 4.08 7.67
CA ILE A 181 12.60 4.72 7.24
C ILE A 181 13.56 4.84 8.42
N LEU A 182 13.10 5.30 9.58
CA LEU A 182 13.93 5.41 10.79
C LEU A 182 14.44 4.02 11.21
N PHE A 183 13.56 3.03 11.31
CA PHE A 183 13.91 1.65 11.63
C PHE A 183 14.96 1.08 10.66
N ALA A 184 14.76 1.28 9.36
CA ALA A 184 15.73 0.85 8.35
C ALA A 184 17.11 1.52 8.56
N ARG A 185 17.15 2.82 8.89
CA ARG A 185 18.41 3.52 9.19
C ARG A 185 19.09 3.02 10.46
N PHE A 186 18.32 2.63 11.48
CA PHE A 186 18.86 2.04 12.71
C PHE A 186 19.44 0.64 12.46
N CYS A 187 18.75 -0.21 11.69
CA CYS A 187 19.22 -1.57 11.40
C CYS A 187 20.38 -1.64 10.41
N VAL A 188 20.55 -0.64 9.54
CA VAL A 188 21.61 -0.59 8.50
C VAL A 188 22.85 0.18 8.95
N ARG A 189 22.81 0.87 10.10
CA ARG A 189 24.04 1.48 10.67
C ARG A 189 25.09 0.38 10.93
N PRO A 190 26.34 0.54 10.47
CA PRO A 190 27.38 -0.42 10.79
C PRO A 190 27.61 -0.36 12.30
N SER A 191 27.60 -1.53 12.96
CA SER A 191 28.15 -1.67 14.30
C SER A 191 29.56 -1.10 14.29
N SER A 192 29.70 0.12 14.78
CA SER A 192 30.99 0.71 15.07
C SER A 192 31.43 0.01 16.35
N ALA A 193 32.18 -1.07 16.21
CA ALA A 193 32.95 -1.63 17.32
C ALA A 193 34.29 -0.89 17.35
N PRO A 194 34.63 -0.14 18.40
CA PRO A 194 36.02 0.08 18.75
C PRO A 194 36.53 -1.13 19.52
N GLN A 195 37.73 -1.54 19.11
CA GLN A 195 38.63 -2.52 19.70
C GLN A 195 39.09 -2.11 21.09
#